data_AF-A0A1E5KXJ4-F1
#
_entry.id   AF-A0A1E5KXJ4-F1
#
_cell.length_a   1.000
_cell.length_b   1.000
_cell.length_c   1.000
_cell.angle_alpha   90.00
_cell.angle_beta   90.00
_cell.angle_gamma   90.00
#
_symmetry.space_group_name_H-M   'P 1'
#
loop_
_entity.id
_entity.type
_entity.pdbx_description
1 polymer ?
#
loop_
_entity_poly.entity_id
_entity_poly.type
_entity_poly.pdbx_seq_one_letter_code
_entity_poly.pdbx_strand_id
1 'polypeptide(L)'
;MKEKLKVTKQEMKNKVRPYQIYGYYFAIPVVIIALFILSILGINIRNTGTIIFAFTIIAHVGVSKLKLVSKRKYVAPILMYVAEAIGFILVVLMLSEISNGGTGDIYLGLMGLTIYPIEIIAIIFFFITANDIKKSYPTMKEESKNARVAYLTIKKMDK
;
A
#
# COMPACT_ATOMS: atom_id res chain seq x y z
N MET A 1 -5.40 17.88 -32.40
CA MET A 1 -4.33 18.00 -31.37
C MET A 1 -4.80 17.53 -29.98
N LYS A 2 -5.98 17.97 -29.51
CA LYS A 2 -6.66 17.45 -28.31
C LYS A 2 -6.80 15.92 -28.20
N GLU A 3 -7.08 15.22 -29.30
CA GLU A 3 -7.17 13.75 -29.31
C GLU A 3 -5.82 13.08 -29.05
N LYS A 4 -4.75 13.58 -29.71
CA LYS A 4 -3.37 13.16 -29.48
C LYS A 4 -2.96 13.37 -28.01
N LEU A 5 -3.33 14.51 -27.42
CA LEU A 5 -3.09 14.76 -25.99
C LEU A 5 -3.80 13.74 -25.08
N LYS A 6 -5.06 13.39 -25.37
CA LYS A 6 -5.80 12.37 -24.61
C LYS A 6 -5.13 11.00 -24.70
N VAL A 7 -4.73 10.57 -25.90
CA VAL A 7 -4.04 9.29 -26.13
C VAL A 7 -2.72 9.24 -25.36
N THR A 8 -1.87 10.27 -25.50
CA THR A 8 -0.58 10.30 -24.80
C THR A 8 -0.74 10.38 -23.28
N LYS A 9 -1.77 11.07 -22.77
CA LYS A 9 -2.08 11.09 -21.33
C LYS A 9 -2.40 9.69 -20.81
N GLN A 10 -3.17 8.91 -21.57
CA GLN A 10 -3.53 7.55 -21.19
C GLN A 10 -2.33 6.61 -21.26
N GLU A 11 -1.52 6.74 -22.31
CA GLU A 11 -0.27 5.99 -22.45
C GLU A 11 0.71 6.27 -21.30
N MET A 12 0.88 7.55 -20.94
CA MET A 12 1.66 7.95 -19.77
C MET A 12 1.13 7.28 -18.50
N LYS A 13 -0.18 7.31 -18.25
CA LYS A 13 -0.76 6.63 -17.09
C LYS A 13 -0.49 5.13 -17.05
N ASN A 14 -0.40 4.46 -18.21
CA ASN A 14 -0.13 3.03 -18.27
C ASN A 14 1.35 2.73 -18.02
N LYS A 15 2.27 3.50 -18.62
CA LYS A 15 3.72 3.31 -18.49
C LYS A 15 4.28 3.75 -17.13
N VAL A 16 3.66 4.75 -16.50
CA VAL A 16 4.06 5.23 -15.16
C VAL A 16 3.60 4.28 -14.05
N ARG A 17 2.51 3.54 -14.26
CA ARG A 17 1.85 2.75 -13.22
C ARG A 17 2.77 1.67 -12.61
N PRO A 18 3.47 0.80 -13.36
CA PRO A 18 4.33 -0.22 -12.75
C PRO A 18 5.34 0.37 -11.76
N TYR A 19 5.99 1.48 -12.12
CA TYR A 19 6.97 2.14 -11.26
C TYR A 19 6.32 2.74 -10.00
N GLN A 20 5.15 3.37 -10.12
CA GLN A 20 4.42 3.89 -8.95
C GLN A 20 3.98 2.77 -8.01
N ILE A 21 3.44 1.68 -8.55
CA ILE A 21 2.93 0.57 -7.75
C ILE A 21 4.06 -0.21 -7.09
N TYR A 22 5.18 -0.41 -7.80
CA TYR A 22 6.43 -0.89 -7.18
C TYR A 22 6.79 -0.02 -5.97
N GLY A 23 6.77 1.31 -6.14
CA GLY A 23 7.04 2.26 -5.07
C GLY A 23 6.13 2.06 -3.86
N TYR A 24 4.81 1.92 -4.05
CA TYR A 24 3.89 1.66 -2.95
C TYR A 24 4.15 0.31 -2.27
N TYR A 25 4.31 -0.76 -3.04
CA TYR A 25 4.55 -2.10 -2.50
C TYR A 25 5.88 -2.22 -1.76
N PHE A 26 6.86 -1.39 -2.09
CA PHE A 26 8.11 -1.29 -1.35
C PHE A 26 8.01 -0.35 -0.15
N ALA A 27 7.36 0.80 -0.28
CA ALA A 27 7.32 1.82 0.77
C ALA A 27 6.40 1.45 1.93
N ILE A 28 5.22 0.85 1.68
CA ILE A 28 4.27 0.44 2.72
C ILE A 28 4.95 -0.42 3.80
N PRO A 29 5.58 -1.57 3.47
CA PRO A 29 6.22 -2.40 4.49
C PRO A 29 7.38 -1.70 5.20
N VAL A 30 8.15 -0.86 4.49
CA VAL A 30 9.24 -0.07 5.10
C VAL A 30 8.69 0.91 6.14
N VAL A 31 7.59 1.60 5.83
CA VAL A 31 6.93 2.51 6.77
C VAL A 31 6.38 1.75 7.97
N ILE A 32 5.74 0.58 7.78
CA ILE A 32 5.25 -0.25 8.88
C ILE A 32 6.41 -0.66 9.82
N ILE A 33 7.53 -1.14 9.25
CA ILE A 33 8.72 -1.51 10.04
C ILE A 33 9.26 -0.30 10.82
N ALA A 34 9.35 0.87 10.18
CA ALA A 34 9.80 2.09 10.84
C ALA A 34 8.88 2.47 12.01
N LEU A 35 7.56 2.30 11.85
CA LEU A 35 6.58 2.59 12.92
C LEU A 35 6.69 1.61 14.09
N PHE A 36 6.99 0.34 13.84
CA PHE A 36 7.29 -0.61 14.92
C PHE A 36 8.52 -0.17 15.71
N ILE A 37 9.61 0.21 15.03
CA ILE A 37 10.83 0.69 15.69
C ILE A 37 10.53 1.95 16.53
N LEU A 38 9.80 2.91 15.96
CA LEU A 38 9.42 4.14 16.68
C LEU A 38 8.54 3.85 17.90
N SER A 39 7.60 2.91 17.78
CA SER A 39 6.73 2.50 18.90
C SER A 39 7.53 1.88 20.04
N ILE A 40 8.54 1.05 19.74
CA ILE A 40 9.46 0.49 20.74
C ILE A 40 10.25 1.58 21.46
N LEU A 41 10.59 2.66 20.76
CA LEU A 41 11.27 3.83 21.34
C LEU A 41 10.31 4.78 22.10
N GLY A 42 9.02 4.43 22.23
CA GLY A 42 8.00 5.24 22.87
C GLY A 42 7.53 6.45 22.04
N ILE A 43 7.87 6.50 20.75
CA ILE A 43 7.49 7.58 19.84
C ILE A 43 6.22 7.18 19.08
N ASN A 44 5.09 7.78 19.46
CA ASN A 44 3.80 7.55 18.82
C ASN A 44 3.46 8.64 17.82
N ILE A 45 3.37 8.27 16.54
CA ILE A 45 2.88 9.16 15.47
C ILE A 45 1.38 8.93 15.30
N ARG A 46 0.59 10.00 15.40
CA ARG A 46 -0.87 9.93 15.25
C ARG A 46 -1.28 9.61 13.80
N ASN A 47 -2.41 8.93 13.65
CA ASN A 47 -3.09 8.65 12.37
C ASN A 47 -2.31 7.79 11.35
N THR A 48 -1.25 7.12 11.77
CA THR A 48 -0.41 6.30 10.88
C THR A 48 -1.16 5.10 10.29
N GLY A 49 -1.99 4.42 11.10
CA GLY A 49 -2.83 3.30 10.64
C GLY A 49 -3.75 3.70 9.49
N THR A 50 -4.50 4.80 9.62
CA THR A 50 -5.37 5.32 8.54
C THR A 50 -4.60 5.62 7.25
N ILE A 51 -3.40 6.20 7.39
CA ILE A 51 -2.54 6.53 6.24
C ILE A 51 -2.07 5.24 5.53
N ILE A 52 -1.60 4.25 6.29
CA ILE A 52 -1.16 2.96 5.76
C ILE A 52 -2.31 2.24 5.06
N PHE A 53 -3.51 2.26 5.67
CA PHE A 53 -4.70 1.67 5.08
C PHE A 53 -5.08 2.34 3.74
N ALA A 54 -5.08 3.67 3.69
CA ALA A 54 -5.34 4.42 2.46
C ALA A 54 -4.33 4.09 1.35
N PHE A 55 -3.03 4.05 1.68
CA PHE A 55 -2.00 3.65 0.73
C PHE A 55 -2.14 2.20 0.29
N THR A 56 -2.57 1.31 1.18
CA THR A 56 -2.83 -0.10 0.85
C THR A 56 -3.98 -0.23 -0.16
N ILE A 57 -5.05 0.54 -0.01
CA ILE A 57 -6.13 0.61 -1.00
C ILE A 57 -5.61 1.13 -2.35
N ILE A 58 -4.84 2.21 -2.35
CA ILE A 58 -4.25 2.77 -3.58
C ILE A 58 -3.34 1.74 -4.26
N ALA A 59 -2.50 1.04 -3.49
CA ALA A 59 -1.62 -0.01 -3.97
C ALA A 59 -2.42 -1.16 -4.59
N HIS A 60 -3.47 -1.63 -3.91
CA HIS A 60 -4.35 -2.71 -4.39
C HIS A 60 -5.05 -2.34 -5.71
N VAL A 61 -5.70 -1.17 -5.76
CA VAL A 61 -6.38 -0.68 -6.97
C VAL A 61 -5.38 -0.45 -8.11
N GLY A 62 -4.16 -0.05 -7.77
CA GLY A 62 -3.08 0.13 -8.73
C GLY A 62 -2.56 -1.18 -9.32
N VAL A 63 -2.29 -2.17 -8.46
CA VAL A 63 -1.72 -3.46 -8.85
C VAL A 63 -2.70 -4.29 -9.67
N SER A 64 -4.00 -4.12 -9.44
CA SER A 64 -5.04 -4.85 -10.19
C SER A 64 -4.93 -4.62 -11.70
N LYS A 65 -4.42 -3.45 -12.09
CA LYS A 65 -4.21 -3.03 -13.48
C LYS A 65 -2.90 -3.52 -14.09
N LEU A 66 -2.02 -4.15 -13.32
CA LEU A 66 -0.77 -4.75 -13.80
C LEU A 66 -1.00 -6.20 -14.24
N LYS A 67 -1.10 -6.44 -15.55
CA LYS A 67 -1.48 -7.75 -16.09
C LYS A 67 -0.37 -8.81 -16.02
N LEU A 68 0.90 -8.39 -16.00
CA LEU A 68 2.04 -9.31 -16.06
C LEU A 68 2.41 -9.88 -14.67
N VAL A 69 1.91 -9.28 -13.59
CA VAL A 69 2.21 -9.72 -12.22
C VAL A 69 1.25 -10.84 -11.82
N SER A 70 1.79 -11.86 -11.15
CA SER A 70 1.02 -12.97 -10.58
C SER A 70 -0.14 -12.50 -9.71
N LYS A 71 -1.22 -13.30 -9.64
CA LYS A 71 -2.38 -13.04 -8.77
C LYS A 71 -2.02 -12.93 -7.28
N ARG A 72 -0.84 -13.44 -6.87
CA ARG A 72 -0.30 -13.28 -5.51
C ARG A 72 -0.16 -11.81 -5.07
N LYS A 73 -0.13 -10.88 -6.04
CA LYS A 73 -0.13 -9.43 -5.79
C LYS A 73 -1.25 -8.91 -4.89
N TYR A 74 -2.36 -9.65 -4.76
CA TYR A 74 -3.49 -9.28 -3.92
C TYR A 74 -3.36 -9.74 -2.47
N VAL A 75 -2.45 -10.66 -2.16
CA VAL A 75 -2.35 -11.26 -0.82
C VAL A 75 -2.03 -10.21 0.24
N ALA A 76 -0.99 -9.40 0.03
CA ALA A 76 -0.58 -8.39 1.01
C ALA A 76 -1.71 -7.40 1.34
N PRO A 77 -2.37 -6.74 0.36
CA PRO A 77 -3.49 -5.86 0.67
C PRO A 77 -4.67 -6.55 1.36
N ILE A 78 -5.00 -7.79 0.96
CA ILE A 78 -6.07 -8.55 1.60
C ILE A 78 -5.75 -8.83 3.07
N LEU A 79 -4.51 -9.24 3.37
CA LEU A 79 -4.07 -9.47 4.75
C LEU A 79 -4.18 -8.19 5.59
N MET A 80 -3.79 -7.03 5.04
CA MET A 80 -3.99 -5.76 5.72
C MET A 80 -5.47 -5.47 6.00
N TYR A 81 -6.37 -5.76 5.06
CA TYR A 81 -7.81 -5.55 5.29
C TYR A 81 -8.36 -6.48 6.37
N VAL A 82 -7.89 -7.72 6.40
CA VAL A 82 -8.25 -8.69 7.44
C VAL A 82 -7.75 -8.22 8.80
N ALA A 83 -6.50 -7.75 8.89
CA ALA A 83 -5.91 -7.19 10.11
C ALA A 83 -6.74 -6.00 10.62
N GLU A 84 -7.10 -5.06 9.75
CA GLU A 84 -7.90 -3.88 10.10
C GLU A 84 -9.32 -4.25 10.53
N ALA A 85 -9.95 -5.22 9.86
CA ALA A 85 -11.29 -5.69 10.23
C ALA A 85 -11.29 -6.35 11.62
N ILE A 86 -10.30 -7.21 11.89
CA ILE A 86 -10.12 -7.84 13.20
C ILE A 86 -9.81 -6.77 14.25
N GLY A 87 -8.88 -5.86 13.97
CA GLY A 87 -8.51 -4.77 14.86
C GLY A 87 -9.69 -3.88 15.23
N PHE A 88 -10.52 -3.51 14.27
CA PHE A 88 -11.72 -2.74 14.53
C PHE A 88 -12.68 -3.47 15.49
N ILE A 89 -12.93 -4.77 15.26
CA ILE A 89 -13.78 -5.57 16.15
C ILE A 89 -13.18 -5.62 17.56
N LEU A 90 -11.88 -5.87 17.69
CA LEU A 90 -11.20 -5.95 18.98
C LEU A 90 -11.21 -4.59 19.71
N VAL A 91 -11.06 -3.47 19.01
CA VAL A 91 -11.14 -2.13 19.61
C VAL A 91 -12.54 -1.87 20.17
N VAL A 92 -13.60 -2.24 19.45
CA VAL A 92 -14.98 -2.08 19.95
C VAL A 92 -15.20 -2.90 21.22
N LEU A 93 -14.74 -4.15 21.25
CA LEU A 93 -14.85 -5.01 22.43
C LEU A 93 -14.03 -4.48 23.60
N MET A 94 -12.82 -3.98 23.33
CA MET A 94 -11.96 -3.35 24.34
C MET A 94 -12.64 -2.12 24.95
N LEU A 95 -13.21 -1.24 24.13
CA LEU A 95 -13.93 -0.05 24.61
C LEU A 95 -15.14 -0.45 25.47
N SER A 96 -15.85 -1.51 25.09
CA SER A 96 -16.96 -2.04 25.90
C SER A 96 -16.47 -2.57 27.25
N GLU A 97 -15.36 -3.31 27.29
CA GLU A 97 -14.79 -3.81 28.55
C GLU A 97 -14.37 -2.67 29.47
N ILE A 98 -13.66 -1.68 28.93
CA ILE A 98 -13.22 -0.49 29.68
C ILE A 98 -14.43 0.27 30.23
N SER A 99 -15.49 0.44 29.44
CA SER A 99 -16.72 1.11 29.90
C SER A 99 -17.43 0.36 31.04
N ASN A 100 -17.20 -0.94 31.16
CA ASN A 100 -17.73 -1.80 32.22
C ASN A 100 -16.76 -1.95 33.41
N GLY A 101 -15.70 -1.14 33.47
CA GLY A 101 -14.73 -1.12 34.58
C GLY A 101 -13.55 -2.08 34.44
N GLY A 102 -13.38 -2.71 33.28
CA GLY A 102 -12.19 -3.52 32.98
C GLY A 102 -10.98 -2.70 32.52
N THR A 103 -9.84 -3.37 32.34
CA THR A 103 -8.60 -2.73 31.90
C THR A 103 -8.44 -2.72 30.38
N GLY A 104 -9.11 -3.64 29.67
CA GLY A 104 -8.94 -3.82 28.22
C GLY A 104 -7.68 -4.61 27.82
N ASP A 105 -6.89 -5.08 28.81
CA ASP A 105 -5.60 -5.74 28.57
C ASP A 105 -5.75 -7.05 27.78
N ILE A 106 -6.87 -7.76 27.97
CA ILE A 106 -7.15 -9.00 27.24
C ILE A 106 -7.23 -8.72 25.74
N TYR A 107 -7.97 -7.68 25.34
CA TYR A 107 -8.11 -7.33 23.93
C TYR A 107 -6.83 -6.75 23.35
N LEU A 108 -6.05 -5.99 24.14
CA LEU A 108 -4.71 -5.54 23.72
C LEU A 108 -3.78 -6.75 23.48
N GLY A 109 -3.79 -7.74 24.37
CA GLY A 109 -3.05 -8.98 24.20
C GLY A 109 -3.49 -9.75 22.96
N LEU A 110 -4.80 -9.87 22.73
CA LEU A 110 -5.37 -10.51 21.53
C LEU A 110 -4.99 -9.76 20.25
N MET A 111 -5.00 -8.43 20.24
CA MET A 111 -4.50 -7.64 19.11
C MET A 111 -3.04 -7.98 18.82
N GLY A 112 -2.19 -8.04 19.85
CA GLY A 112 -0.79 -8.39 19.70
C GLY A 112 -0.56 -9.80 19.14
N LEU A 113 -1.39 -10.77 19.55
CA LEU A 113 -1.29 -12.16 19.11
C LEU A 113 -1.93 -12.45 17.74
N THR A 114 -2.77 -11.54 17.23
CA THR A 114 -3.51 -11.76 15.98
C THR A 114 -3.07 -10.79 14.88
N ILE A 115 -3.10 -9.48 15.15
CA ILE A 115 -2.83 -8.43 14.16
C ILE A 115 -1.35 -8.43 13.78
N TYR A 116 -0.43 -8.44 14.75
CA TYR A 116 1.00 -8.39 14.43
C TYR A 116 1.49 -9.56 13.57
N PRO A 117 1.13 -10.82 13.83
CA PRO A 117 1.47 -11.92 12.91
C PRO A 117 0.93 -11.72 11.49
N ILE A 118 -0.31 -11.22 11.34
CA ILE A 118 -0.90 -10.94 10.02
C ILE A 118 -0.11 -9.84 9.31
N GLU A 119 0.25 -8.76 10.01
CA GLU A 119 1.05 -7.66 9.47
C GLU A 119 2.46 -8.11 9.05
N ILE A 120 3.12 -8.96 9.84
CA ILE A 120 4.42 -9.55 9.48
C ILE A 120 4.31 -10.35 8.18
N ILE A 121 3.28 -11.20 8.05
CA ILE A 121 3.04 -11.96 6.82
C ILE A 121 2.74 -10.99 5.66
N ALA A 122 1.94 -9.95 5.88
CA ALA A 122 1.64 -8.95 4.86
C ALA A 122 2.91 -8.23 4.38
N ILE A 123 3.82 -7.84 5.29
CA ILE A 123 5.11 -7.22 4.97
C ILE A 123 5.91 -8.12 4.01
N ILE A 124 6.00 -9.41 4.31
CA ILE A 124 6.70 -10.39 3.46
C ILE A 124 6.06 -10.41 2.05
N PHE A 125 4.73 -10.50 1.97
CA PHE A 125 4.02 -10.51 0.68
C PHE A 125 4.13 -9.19 -0.10
N PHE A 126 4.23 -8.05 0.60
CA PHE A 126 4.50 -6.76 -0.03
C PHE A 126 5.86 -6.78 -0.72
N PHE A 127 6.93 -7.23 -0.04
CA PHE A 127 8.26 -7.33 -0.65
C PHE A 127 8.33 -8.36 -1.78
N ILE A 128 7.69 -9.53 -1.61
CA ILE A 128 7.59 -10.54 -2.69
C ILE A 128 6.94 -9.90 -3.93
N THR A 129 5.82 -9.20 -3.75
CA THR A 129 5.12 -8.58 -4.86
C THR A 129 5.92 -7.42 -5.47
N ALA A 130 6.62 -6.62 -4.67
CA ALA A 130 7.51 -5.58 -5.19
C ALA A 130 8.60 -6.18 -6.09
N ASN A 131 9.20 -7.30 -5.66
CA ASN A 131 10.17 -8.03 -6.47
C ASN A 131 9.55 -8.60 -7.76
N ASP A 132 8.34 -9.16 -7.69
CA ASP A 132 7.61 -9.67 -8.85
C ASP A 132 7.28 -8.55 -9.85
N ILE A 133 6.88 -7.35 -9.38
CA ILE A 133 6.66 -6.17 -10.23
C ILE A 133 7.97 -5.81 -10.93
N LYS A 134 9.09 -5.73 -10.19
CA LYS A 134 10.41 -5.39 -10.76
C LYS A 134 10.85 -6.41 -11.83
N LYS A 135 10.61 -7.70 -11.60
CA LYS A 135 10.90 -8.77 -12.58
C LYS A 135 9.99 -8.70 -13.81
N SER A 136 8.70 -8.42 -13.61
CA SER A 136 7.72 -8.35 -14.70
C SER A 136 7.86 -7.07 -15.54
N TYR A 137 8.41 -6.00 -14.97
CA TYR A 137 8.60 -4.70 -15.61
C TYR A 137 10.02 -4.14 -15.35
N PRO A 138 11.07 -4.73 -15.95
CA PRO A 138 12.47 -4.37 -15.64
C PRO A 138 12.83 -2.92 -16.00
N THR A 139 12.23 -2.39 -17.08
CA THR A 139 12.45 -1.04 -17.63
C THR A 139 11.47 0.00 -17.10
N MET A 140 10.65 -0.32 -16.08
CA MET A 140 9.56 0.54 -15.59
C MET A 140 9.96 1.98 -15.26
N LYS A 141 11.17 2.19 -14.73
CA LYS A 141 11.66 3.53 -14.35
C LYS A 141 11.90 4.40 -15.58
N GLU A 142 12.53 3.82 -16.60
CA GLU A 142 12.83 4.52 -17.85
C GLU A 142 11.55 4.78 -18.65
N GLU A 143 10.69 3.76 -18.79
CA GLU A 143 9.40 3.88 -19.47
C GLU A 143 8.50 4.96 -18.83
N SER A 144 8.47 5.02 -17.50
CA SER A 144 7.77 6.05 -16.75
C SER A 144 8.30 7.46 -17.07
N LYS A 145 9.63 7.63 -17.10
CA LYS A 145 10.28 8.92 -17.41
C LYS A 145 9.97 9.34 -18.86
N ASN A 146 10.18 8.44 -19.81
CA ASN A 146 10.01 8.72 -21.24
C ASN A 146 8.54 9.06 -21.56
N ALA A 147 7.59 8.32 -21.00
CA ALA A 147 6.17 8.59 -21.22
C ALA A 147 5.72 9.92 -20.60
N ARG A 148 6.28 10.32 -19.45
CA ARG A 148 6.02 11.62 -18.83
C ARG A 148 6.56 12.76 -19.68
N VAL A 149 7.77 12.62 -20.21
CA VAL A 149 8.38 13.61 -21.12
C VAL A 149 7.53 13.76 -22.39
N ALA A 150 7.15 12.65 -23.03
CA ALA A 150 6.32 12.67 -24.23
C ALA A 150 4.98 13.40 -24.02
N TYR A 151 4.28 13.11 -22.91
CA TYR A 151 3.04 13.81 -22.56
C TYR A 151 3.25 15.31 -22.35
N LEU A 152 4.30 15.71 -21.63
CA LEU A 152 4.59 17.12 -21.36
C LEU A 152 4.95 17.89 -22.63
N THR A 153 5.69 17.27 -23.56
CA THR A 153 6.01 17.88 -24.86
C THR A 153 4.75 18.15 -25.66
N ILE A 154 3.86 17.15 -25.79
CA ILE A 154 2.59 17.32 -26.53
C ILE A 154 1.67 18.33 -25.84
N LYS A 155 1.61 18.33 -24.50
CA LYS A 155 0.83 19.32 -23.73
C LYS A 155 1.32 20.76 -23.95
N LYS A 156 2.63 20.96 -24.13
CA LYS A 156 3.20 22.27 -24.44
C LYS A 156 2.91 22.72 -25.87
N MET A 157 2.84 21.79 -26.82
CA MET A 157 2.51 22.08 -28.22
C MET A 157 1.01 22.36 -28.46
N ASP A 158 0.12 21.86 -27.59
CA ASP A 158 -1.34 22.08 -27.63
C ASP A 158 -1.77 23.39 -26.93
N LYS A 159 -0.83 24.08 -26.26
CA LYS A 159 -1.01 25.42 -25.69
C LYS A 159 -0.58 26.49 -26.70
#